data_AF-A0A838VET6-F1
#
_entry.id   AF-A0A838VET6-F1
#
_cell.length_a   1.000
_cell.length_b   1.000
_cell.length_c   1.000
_cell.angle_alpha   90.00
_cell.angle_beta   90.00
_cell.angle_gamma   90.00
#
_symmetry.space_group_name_H-M   'P 1'
#
loop_
_entity.id
_entity.type
_entity.pdbx_description
1 polymer ?
#
loop_
_entity_poly.entity_id
_entity_poly.type
_entity_poly.pdbx_seq_one_letter_code
_entity_poly.pdbx_strand_id
1 'polypeptide(L)'
;VLLVRRPAKGLLGGMRALPGDFSAPASEGALIGRITHVFTHFRLTLDVRAVPESGCTSPPDGEWWPIDRLDEAGLPSVFIKAARIALEERDHARCAA
;
A
#
# COMPACT_ATOMS: atom_id res chain seq x y z
N VAL A 1 -5.71 8.19 0.84
CA VAL A 1 -5.33 6.78 0.65
C VAL A 1 -5.79 5.99 1.86
N LEU A 2 -6.35 4.80 1.66
CA LEU A 2 -6.77 3.93 2.76
C LEU A 2 -5.54 3.27 3.37
N LEU A 3 -5.37 3.37 4.69
CA LEU A 3 -4.32 2.71 5.47
C LEU A 3 -4.95 1.76 6.48
N VAL A 4 -4.23 0.71 6.85
CA VAL A 4 -4.61 -0.22 7.92
C VAL A 4 -3.50 -0.34 8.93
N ARG A 5 -3.82 -0.66 10.18
CA ARG A 5 -2.81 -1.02 11.18
C ARG A 5 -2.58 -2.52 11.18
N ARG A 6 -1.31 -2.94 11.10
CA ARG A 6 -0.96 -4.35 11.15
C ARG A 6 -1.11 -4.93 12.56
N PRO A 7 -1.37 -6.24 12.69
CA PRO A 7 -1.33 -6.92 13.98
C PRO A 7 -0.05 -6.60 14.76
N ALA A 8 -0.12 -6.55 16.08
CA ALA A 8 1.03 -6.16 16.92
C ALA A 8 2.25 -7.10 16.78
N LYS A 9 2.04 -8.34 16.35
CA LYS A 9 3.09 -9.35 16.17
C LYS A 9 3.25 -9.72 14.70
N GLY A 10 4.47 -10.11 14.33
CA GLY A 10 4.84 -10.52 12.98
C GLY A 10 5.55 -9.42 12.19
N LEU A 11 5.59 -9.57 10.87
CA LEU A 11 6.33 -8.67 10.00
C LEU A 11 5.72 -7.26 10.03
N LEU A 12 6.52 -6.25 10.42
CA LEU A 12 6.08 -4.85 10.56
C LEU A 12 4.92 -4.68 11.55
N GLY A 13 4.94 -5.45 12.63
CA GLY A 13 3.86 -5.49 13.61
C GLY A 13 3.55 -4.12 14.24
N GLY A 14 2.25 -3.80 14.35
CA GLY A 14 1.75 -2.55 14.93
C GLY A 14 1.91 -1.30 14.06
N MET A 15 2.60 -1.39 12.92
CA MET A 15 2.82 -0.27 12.00
C MET A 15 1.63 -0.06 11.05
N ARG A 16 1.49 1.15 10.52
CA ARG A 16 0.55 1.41 9.43
C ARG A 16 1.06 0.79 8.12
N ALA A 17 0.12 0.38 7.28
CA ALA A 17 0.38 -0.31 6.03
C ALA A 17 -0.69 0.04 4.99
N LEU A 18 -0.37 -0.18 3.72
CA LEU A 18 -1.41 -0.26 2.69
C LEU A 18 -2.22 -1.56 2.89
N PRO A 19 -3.54 -1.55 2.59
CA PRO A 19 -4.36 -2.76 2.61
C PRO A 19 -3.78 -3.85 1.72
N GLY A 20 -3.77 -5.07 2.21
CA GLY A 20 -3.27 -6.23 1.49
C GLY A 20 -2.71 -7.29 2.42
N ASP A 21 -2.69 -8.52 1.93
CA ASP A 21 -2.05 -9.64 2.61
C ASP A 21 -0.66 -9.89 2.00
N PHE A 22 0.31 -10.22 2.84
CA PHE A 22 1.64 -10.63 2.40
C PHE A 22 1.72 -12.13 2.12
N SER A 23 0.77 -12.89 2.66
CA SER A 23 0.71 -14.35 2.55
C SER A 23 -0.10 -14.83 1.35
N ALA A 24 -0.89 -13.94 0.72
CA ALA A 24 -1.73 -14.25 -0.41
C ALA A 24 -1.55 -13.20 -1.52
N PRO A 25 -1.61 -13.60 -2.79
CA PRO A 25 -1.63 -12.65 -3.89
C PRO A 25 -2.91 -11.79 -3.82
N ALA A 26 -2.76 -10.49 -4.01
CA ALA A 26 -3.91 -9.61 -4.16
C ALA A 26 -4.70 -9.98 -5.43
N SER A 27 -5.98 -10.29 -5.27
CA SER A 27 -6.89 -10.71 -6.35
C SER A 27 -7.63 -9.55 -7.01
N GLU A 28 -7.54 -8.33 -6.45
CA GLU A 28 -8.35 -7.19 -6.85
C GLU A 28 -7.48 -6.02 -7.34
N GLY A 29 -7.98 -5.29 -8.34
CA GLY A 29 -7.35 -4.10 -8.88
C GLY A 29 -6.33 -4.34 -10.01
N ALA A 30 -6.04 -3.27 -10.74
CA ALA A 30 -5.06 -3.25 -11.81
C ALA A 30 -3.64 -3.29 -11.23
N LEU A 31 -2.76 -4.11 -11.79
CA LEU A 31 -1.34 -4.13 -11.42
C LEU A 31 -0.66 -2.87 -11.96
N ILE A 32 -0.16 -2.02 -11.06
CA ILE A 32 0.47 -0.74 -11.40
C ILE A 32 1.98 -0.75 -11.16
N GLY A 33 2.49 -1.79 -10.51
CA GLY A 33 3.93 -1.96 -10.33
C GLY A 33 4.29 -3.08 -9.39
N ARG A 34 5.59 -3.32 -9.25
CA ARG A 34 6.14 -4.33 -8.35
C ARG A 34 7.33 -3.75 -7.60
N ILE A 35 7.40 -4.02 -6.30
CA ILE A 35 8.48 -3.55 -5.43
C ILE A 35 9.17 -4.74 -4.82
N THR A 36 10.50 -4.76 -4.89
CA THR A 36 11.31 -5.66 -4.07
C THR A 36 11.96 -4.87 -2.94
N HIS A 37 11.77 -5.33 -1.70
CA HIS A 37 12.42 -4.80 -0.51
C HIS A 37 13.24 -5.90 0.15
N VAL A 38 14.49 -5.59 0.49
CA VAL A 38 15.41 -6.53 1.15
C VAL A 38 15.43 -6.22 2.63
N PHE A 39 14.96 -7.17 3.43
CA PHE A 39 15.19 -7.21 4.87
C PHE A 39 16.49 -7.95 5.16
N THR A 40 16.95 -7.91 6.41
CA THR A 40 18.22 -8.52 6.80
C THR A 40 18.30 -10.03 6.53
N HIS A 41 17.17 -10.75 6.63
CA HIS A 41 17.13 -12.21 6.52
C HIS A 41 16.39 -12.73 5.29
N PHE A 42 15.64 -11.89 4.58
CA PHE A 42 14.83 -12.30 3.44
C PHE A 42 14.54 -11.11 2.53
N ARG A 43 14.11 -11.40 1.31
CA ARG A 43 13.58 -10.40 0.37
C ARG A 43 12.09 -10.59 0.22
N LEU A 44 11.36 -9.48 0.11
CA LEU A 44 9.93 -9.45 -0.12
C LEU A 44 9.68 -8.76 -1.46
N THR A 45 8.89 -9.41 -2.31
CA THR A 45 8.41 -8.82 -3.56
C THR A 45 6.90 -8.61 -3.45
N LEU A 46 6.45 -7.38 -3.62
CA LEU A 46 5.06 -6.97 -3.53
C LEU A 46 4.57 -6.52 -4.89
N ASP A 47 3.39 -7.02 -5.28
CA ASP A 47 2.62 -6.48 -6.39
C ASP A 47 1.77 -5.32 -5.86
N VAL A 48 1.96 -4.13 -6.43
CA VAL A 48 1.19 -2.94 -6.10
C VAL A 48 0.02 -2.86 -7.05
N ARG A 49 -1.20 -2.87 -6.50
CA ARG A 49 -2.44 -2.81 -7.28
C ARG A 49 -3.24 -1.56 -6.94
N ALA A 50 -3.83 -0.92 -7.95
CA ALA A 50 -4.77 0.16 -7.78
C ALA A 50 -6.21 -0.38 -7.87
N VAL A 51 -7.03 -0.02 -6.89
CA VAL A 51 -8.47 -0.33 -6.85
C VAL A 51 -9.24 0.99 -6.88
N PRO A 52 -10.25 1.15 -7.74
CA PRO A 52 -11.11 2.34 -7.73
C PRO A 52 -11.88 2.44 -6.41
N GLU A 53 -12.23 3.66 -6.01
CA GLU A 53 -12.94 3.91 -4.74
C GLU A 53 -14.25 3.10 -4.63
N SER A 54 -14.98 2.94 -5.74
CA SER A 54 -16.21 2.14 -5.82
C SER A 54 -16.01 0.64 -5.56
N GLY A 55 -14.79 0.12 -5.71
CA GLY A 55 -14.42 -1.25 -5.34
C GLY A 55 -13.72 -1.35 -3.98
N CYS A 56 -13.55 -0.24 -3.27
CA CYS A 56 -12.77 -0.19 -2.05
C CYS A 56 -13.67 -0.51 -0.84
N THR A 57 -13.63 -1.76 -0.38
CA THR A 57 -14.24 -2.11 0.91
C THR A 57 -13.30 -1.66 2.02
N SER A 58 -13.70 -0.63 2.79
CA SER A 58 -12.92 -0.20 3.95
C SER A 58 -12.98 -1.31 5.02
N PRO A 59 -11.84 -1.89 5.43
CA PRO A 59 -11.82 -2.81 6.55
C PRO A 59 -12.19 -2.06 7.85
N PRO A 60 -12.66 -2.77 8.88
CA PRO A 60 -13.10 -2.15 10.15
C PRO A 60 -12.01 -1.32 10.83
N ASP A 61 -10.73 -1.70 10.66
CA ASP A 61 -9.56 -0.97 11.18
C ASP A 61 -8.87 -0.08 10.12
N GLY A 62 -9.60 0.25 9.05
CA GLY A 62 -9.13 1.11 7.96
C GLY A 62 -9.28 2.60 8.31
N GLU A 63 -8.22 3.37 8.09
CA GLU A 63 -8.18 4.82 8.28
C GLU A 63 -7.85 5.49 6.93
N TRP A 64 -8.67 6.46 6.51
CA TRP A 64 -8.35 7.28 5.34
C TRP A 64 -7.33 8.35 5.70
N TRP A 65 -6.17 8.31 5.05
CA TRP A 65 -5.08 9.24 5.25
C TRP A 65 -4.94 10.24 4.09
N PRO A 66 -4.73 11.55 4.35
CA PRO A 66 -4.47 12.54 3.31
C PRO A 66 -3.20 12.19 2.52
N ILE A 67 -3.28 12.25 1.20
CA ILE A 67 -2.18 11.83 0.33
C ILE A 67 -0.98 12.77 0.46
N ASP A 68 -1.24 14.05 0.61
CA ASP A 68 -0.29 15.15 0.82
C ASP A 68 0.47 15.07 2.15
N ARG A 69 0.02 14.27 3.11
CA ARG A 69 0.65 14.08 4.43
C ARG A 69 1.15 12.67 4.66
N LEU A 70 1.39 11.90 3.61
CA LEU A 70 1.67 10.48 3.75
C LEU A 70 2.99 10.18 4.47
N ASP A 71 3.94 11.11 4.43
CA ASP A 71 5.18 11.06 5.20
C ASP A 71 4.94 11.08 6.72
N GLU A 72 3.87 11.75 7.17
CA GLU A 72 3.47 11.83 8.59
C GLU A 72 2.79 10.54 9.09
N ALA A 73 2.39 9.62 8.18
CA ALA A 73 1.64 8.42 8.53
C ALA A 73 2.44 7.39 9.35
N GLY A 74 3.78 7.51 9.38
CA GLY A 74 4.67 6.53 10.01
C GLY A 74 4.73 5.22 9.23
N LEU A 75 4.68 5.30 7.89
CA LEU A 75 4.74 4.13 7.03
C LEU A 75 6.16 3.54 6.99
N PRO A 76 6.31 2.21 7.05
CA PRO A 76 7.55 1.53 6.73
C PRO A 76 8.02 1.85 5.30
N SER A 77 9.34 1.84 5.07
CA SER A 77 9.94 2.20 3.78
C SER A 77 9.42 1.38 2.59
N VAL A 78 9.04 0.11 2.79
CA VAL A 78 8.41 -0.72 1.76
C VAL A 78 7.05 -0.17 1.31
N PHE A 79 6.24 0.36 2.23
CA PHE A 79 4.92 0.93 1.91
C PHE A 79 5.03 2.36 1.38
N ILE A 80 6.03 3.14 1.80
CA ILE A 80 6.33 4.44 1.19
C ILE A 80 6.63 4.26 -0.31
N LYS A 81 7.44 3.25 -0.67
CA LYS A 81 7.71 2.93 -2.08
C LYS A 81 6.43 2.58 -2.84
N ALA A 82 5.54 1.79 -2.25
CA ALA A 82 4.28 1.38 -2.87
C ALA A 82 3.34 2.57 -3.09
N ALA A 83 3.25 3.46 -2.11
CA ALA A 83 2.45 4.66 -2.24
C ALA A 83 2.98 5.61 -3.32
N ARG A 84 4.30 5.70 -3.48
CA ARG A 84 4.92 6.50 -4.55
C ARG A 84 4.51 6.01 -5.94
N ILE A 85 4.57 4.70 -6.19
CA ILE A 85 4.09 4.12 -7.46
C ILE A 85 2.62 4.46 -7.70
N ALA A 86 1.77 4.35 -6.67
CA ALA A 86 0.36 4.68 -6.78
C ALA A 86 0.11 6.18 -7.06
N LEU A 87 0.97 7.06 -6.54
CA LEU A 87 0.91 8.50 -6.80
C LEU A 87 1.27 8.83 -8.24
N GLU A 88 2.35 8.25 -8.74
CA GLU A 88 2.83 8.41 -10.12
C GLU A 88 1.78 7.90 -11.12
N GLU A 89 1.18 6.72 -10.85
CA GLU A 89 0.10 6.17 -11.69
C GLU A 89 -1.13 7.09 -11.71
N ARG A 90 -1.53 7.62 -10.56
CA ARG A 90 -2.71 8.50 -10.48
C ARG A 90 -2.49 9.83 -11.21
N ASP A 91 -1.26 10.35 -11.22
CA ASP A 91 -0.88 11.55 -11.96
C ASP A 91 -0.92 11.30 -13.47
N HIS A 92 -0.37 10.16 -13.92
CA HIS A 92 -0.44 9.74 -15.31
C HIS A 92 -1.90 9.59 -15.78
N ALA A 93 -2.72 8.90 -15.00
CA ALA A 93 -4.14 8.73 -15.30
C ALA A 93 -4.92 10.06 -15.36
N ARG A 94 -4.48 11.08 -14.61
CA ARG A 94 -5.07 12.43 -14.66
C ARG A 94 -4.60 13.25 -15.86
N CYS A 95 -3.35 13.11 -16.29
CA CYS A 95 -2.83 13.81 -17.48
C CYS A 95 -3.37 13.22 -18.80
N ALA A 96 -3.75 11.93 -18.79
CA ALA A 96 -4.30 11.24 -19.95
C ALA A 96 -5.82 11.46 -20.15
N ALA A 97 -6.49 12.18 -19.23
CA ALA A 97 -7.92 12.48 -19.25
C ALA A 97 -8.17 13.95 -19.61
#